data_AF-A0A7S4RPN1-F1
#
_entry.id   AF-A0A7S4RPN1-F1
#
_cell.length_a   1.000
_cell.length_b   1.000
_cell.length_c   1.000
_cell.angle_alpha   90.00
_cell.angle_beta   90.00
_cell.angle_gamma   90.00
#
_symmetry.space_group_name_H-M   'P 1'
#
loop_
_entity.id
_entity.type
_entity.pdbx_description
1 polymer ?
#
loop_
_entity_poly.entity_id
_entity_poly.type
_entity_poly.pdbx_seq_one_letter_code
_entity_poly.pdbx_strand_id
1 'polypeptide(L)'
;MRQRGLVPGVVSYGTAISACESAHLWRCALALLWEMPARSLAPDTGAFCAAISACEKGQQWERALVLLGCMRSRGVGPDVVAYSAAISACEKCGNWEWALVLLRQLQVSGLEWDAIAGNAAITACGGGGEWQRSLAVLAEMGRCSLELGAVSWNAALGACGLSRQWTWAVELLAEMRRAGCEPDLVALAAVLAALGAAARRAPLLPLLADTADRCSASVRARRQLGTPVL
;
A
#
# COMPACT_ATOMS: atom_id res chain seq x y z
N MET A 1 26.03 7.58 18.45
CA MET A 1 26.51 6.27 18.95
C MET A 1 28.04 6.12 19.04
N ARG A 2 28.83 7.21 19.18
CA ARG A 2 30.32 7.13 19.22
C ARG A 2 30.96 7.32 20.59
N GLN A 3 30.19 7.47 21.68
CA GLN A 3 30.76 7.94 22.96
C GLN A 3 30.88 6.92 24.10
N ARG A 4 30.58 5.63 23.87
CA ARG A 4 30.93 4.56 24.82
C ARG A 4 31.33 3.33 24.03
N GLY A 5 32.45 2.69 24.40
CA GLY A 5 33.14 1.61 23.67
C GLY A 5 32.37 0.29 23.52
N LEU A 6 31.11 0.35 23.11
CA LEU A 6 30.33 -0.78 22.68
C LEU A 6 30.71 -1.07 21.23
N VAL A 7 31.29 -2.24 20.98
CA VAL A 7 31.47 -2.76 19.61
C VAL A 7 30.06 -2.95 19.05
N PRO A 8 29.62 -2.15 18.06
CA PRO A 8 28.25 -2.23 17.57
C PRO A 8 28.08 -3.58 16.87
N GLY A 9 27.16 -4.40 17.39
CA GLY A 9 26.82 -5.71 16.78
C GLY A 9 25.71 -5.59 15.75
N VAL A 10 25.28 -6.72 15.19
CA VAL A 10 24.16 -6.79 14.21
C VAL A 10 22.90 -6.11 14.76
N VAL A 11 22.56 -6.35 16.03
CA VAL A 11 21.40 -5.74 16.70
C VAL A 11 21.55 -4.21 16.84
N SER A 12 22.76 -3.71 17.11
CA SER A 12 23.03 -2.27 17.21
C SER A 12 22.88 -1.56 15.87
N TYR A 13 23.29 -2.23 14.78
CA TYR A 13 23.09 -1.71 13.42
C TYR A 13 21.62 -1.78 13.00
N GLY A 14 20.94 -2.91 13.23
CA GLY A 14 19.51 -3.05 12.93
C GLY A 14 18.68 -1.97 13.62
N THR A 15 18.89 -1.75 14.91
CA THR A 15 18.20 -0.68 15.66
C THR A 15 18.52 0.72 15.14
N ALA A 16 19.77 0.99 14.75
CA ALA A 16 20.14 2.27 14.16
C ALA A 16 19.51 2.49 12.76
N ILE A 17 19.40 1.44 11.94
CA ILE A 17 18.74 1.49 10.63
C ILE A 17 17.23 1.71 10.81
N SER A 18 16.58 1.00 11.74
CA SER A 18 15.16 1.23 12.07
C SER A 18 14.93 2.64 12.63
N ALA A 19 15.86 3.20 13.39
CA ALA A 19 15.78 4.60 13.82
C ALA A 19 15.86 5.57 12.63
N CYS A 20 16.73 5.29 11.65
CA CYS A 20 16.81 6.06 10.40
C CYS A 20 15.53 5.95 9.57
N GLU A 21 14.90 4.78 9.56
CA GLU A 21 13.60 4.53 8.92
C GLU A 21 12.49 5.41 9.52
N SER A 22 12.40 5.47 10.85
CA SER A 22 11.45 6.35 11.56
C SER A 22 11.73 7.84 11.32
N ALA A 23 12.98 8.21 11.07
CA ALA A 23 13.39 9.58 10.78
C ALA A 23 13.36 9.94 9.28
N HIS A 24 12.92 9.04 8.39
CA HIS A 24 12.94 9.21 6.93
C HIS A 24 14.35 9.47 6.35
N LEU A 25 15.41 9.08 7.07
CA LEU A 25 16.81 9.30 6.71
C LEU A 25 17.37 8.13 5.88
N TRP A 26 16.84 7.95 4.67
CA TRP A 26 17.24 6.85 3.77
C TRP A 26 18.76 6.80 3.54
N ARG A 27 19.42 7.97 3.40
CA ARG A 27 20.87 8.05 3.20
C ARG A 27 21.65 7.44 4.37
N CYS A 28 21.21 7.71 5.61
CA CYS A 28 21.83 7.17 6.81
C CYS A 28 21.57 5.68 6.95
N ALA A 29 20.33 5.23 6.66
CA ALA A 29 19.98 3.80 6.65
C ALA A 29 20.88 3.00 5.69
N LEU A 30 21.08 3.50 4.47
CA LEU A 30 21.97 2.86 3.50
C LEU A 30 23.45 2.94 3.92
N ALA A 31 23.91 4.07 4.45
CA ALA A 31 25.30 4.17 4.92
C ALA A 31 25.60 3.13 6.02
N LEU A 32 24.67 2.96 6.96
CA LEU A 32 24.80 1.97 8.05
C LEU A 32 24.76 0.54 7.54
N LEU A 33 23.83 0.21 6.64
CA LEU A 33 23.69 -1.14 6.09
C LEU A 33 24.93 -1.55 5.26
N TRP A 34 25.63 -0.60 4.63
CA TRP A 34 26.82 -0.85 3.80
C TRP A 34 28.10 -0.82 4.63
N GLU A 35 28.05 -0.23 5.83
CA GLU A 35 29.15 -0.29 6.80
C GLU A 35 29.24 -1.67 7.47
N MET A 36 28.13 -2.40 7.61
CA MET A 36 28.10 -3.71 8.29
C MET A 36 29.13 -4.71 7.72
N PRO A 37 29.20 -4.96 6.38
CA PRO A 37 30.19 -5.88 5.83
C PRO A 37 31.64 -5.44 6.06
N ALA A 38 31.91 -4.13 6.06
CA ALA A 38 33.25 -3.59 6.34
C ALA A 38 33.71 -3.88 7.78
N ARG A 39 32.76 -4.19 8.67
CA ARG A 39 33.00 -4.60 10.06
C ARG A 39 32.86 -6.10 10.29
N SER A 40 32.86 -6.90 9.21
CA SER A 40 32.63 -8.35 9.26
C SER A 40 31.28 -8.74 9.87
N LEU A 41 30.27 -7.86 9.74
CA LEU A 41 28.88 -8.14 10.13
C LEU A 41 28.05 -8.43 8.88
N ALA A 42 27.35 -9.55 8.87
CA ALA A 42 26.38 -9.87 7.82
C ALA A 42 25.06 -9.16 8.13
N PRO A 43 24.52 -8.32 7.22
CA PRO A 43 23.18 -7.80 7.40
C PRO A 43 22.14 -8.90 7.29
N ASP A 44 21.19 -8.89 8.23
CA ASP A 44 20.06 -9.81 8.26
C ASP A 44 18.85 -9.23 7.49
N THR A 45 17.79 -10.03 7.39
CA THR A 45 16.53 -9.63 6.75
C THR A 45 15.99 -8.35 7.37
N GLY A 46 16.03 -8.20 8.70
CA GLY A 46 15.53 -7.01 9.40
C GLY A 46 16.26 -5.73 9.00
N ALA A 47 17.59 -5.75 8.92
CA ALA A 47 18.39 -4.61 8.49
C ALA A 47 18.09 -4.21 7.04
N PHE A 48 17.90 -5.19 6.16
CA PHE A 48 17.48 -4.95 4.78
C PHE A 48 16.06 -4.38 4.69
N CYS A 49 15.08 -4.97 5.38
CA CYS A 49 13.70 -4.49 5.39
C CYS A 49 13.62 -3.05 5.89
N ALA A 50 14.29 -2.72 6.99
CA ALA A 50 14.34 -1.35 7.52
C ALA A 50 14.99 -0.36 6.54
N ALA A 51 16.02 -0.76 5.81
CA ALA A 51 16.63 0.07 4.77
C ALA A 51 15.73 0.27 3.55
N ILE A 52 14.98 -0.76 3.14
CA ILE A 52 13.98 -0.67 2.06
C ILE A 52 12.83 0.26 2.48
N SER A 53 12.29 0.10 3.69
CA SER A 53 11.26 0.98 4.26
C SER A 53 11.74 2.43 4.39
N ALA A 54 13.01 2.64 4.74
CA ALA A 54 13.60 3.97 4.71
C ALA A 54 13.65 4.55 3.28
N CYS A 55 13.98 3.73 2.28
CA CYS A 55 13.94 4.14 0.86
C CYS A 55 12.52 4.45 0.39
N GLU A 56 11.53 3.66 0.77
CA GLU A 56 10.10 3.91 0.50
C GLU A 56 9.68 5.28 1.04
N LYS A 57 9.98 5.54 2.31
CA LYS A 57 9.74 6.83 2.98
C LYS A 57 10.49 7.99 2.31
N GLY A 58 11.67 7.72 1.75
CA GLY A 58 12.47 8.67 0.98
C GLY A 58 12.14 8.77 -0.51
N GLN A 59 11.10 8.07 -0.98
CA GLN A 59 10.72 7.97 -2.40
C GLN A 59 11.88 7.53 -3.32
N GLN A 60 12.72 6.62 -2.84
CA GLN A 60 13.88 6.09 -3.56
C GLN A 60 13.59 4.69 -4.12
N TRP A 61 12.66 4.59 -5.06
CA TRP A 61 12.20 3.31 -5.62
C TRP A 61 13.33 2.49 -6.25
N GLU A 62 14.24 3.10 -7.01
CA GLU A 62 15.38 2.41 -7.63
C GLU A 62 16.28 1.76 -6.58
N ARG A 63 16.53 2.48 -5.47
CA ARG A 63 17.35 1.98 -4.36
C ARG A 63 16.67 0.83 -3.62
N ALA A 64 15.34 0.90 -3.44
CA ALA A 64 14.55 -0.19 -2.89
C ALA A 64 14.65 -1.47 -3.77
N LEU A 65 14.59 -1.32 -5.09
CA LEU A 65 14.76 -2.45 -6.03
C LEU A 65 16.18 -3.05 -5.98
N VAL A 66 17.21 -2.20 -5.96
CA VAL A 66 18.60 -2.64 -5.81
C VAL A 66 18.78 -3.41 -4.51
N LEU A 67 18.19 -2.94 -3.42
CA LEU A 67 18.23 -3.60 -2.12
C LEU A 67 17.59 -5.00 -2.14
N LEU A 68 16.41 -5.14 -2.74
CA LEU A 68 15.77 -6.45 -2.95
C LEU A 68 16.66 -7.39 -3.79
N GLY A 69 17.32 -6.86 -4.82
CA GLY A 69 18.31 -7.60 -5.60
C GLY A 69 19.51 -8.05 -4.74
N CYS A 70 20.02 -7.15 -3.90
CA CYS A 70 21.13 -7.43 -2.99
C CYS A 70 20.80 -8.53 -1.98
N MET A 71 19.61 -8.50 -1.37
CA MET A 71 19.13 -9.56 -0.47
C MET A 71 19.26 -10.94 -1.15
N ARG A 72 18.66 -11.08 -2.34
CA ARG A 72 18.69 -12.33 -3.12
C ARG A 72 20.12 -12.77 -3.45
N SER A 73 20.96 -11.84 -3.93
CA SER A 73 22.37 -12.14 -4.28
C SER A 73 23.20 -12.62 -3.09
N ARG A 74 22.83 -12.23 -1.87
CA ARG A 74 23.51 -12.59 -0.62
C ARG A 74 22.88 -13.81 0.07
N GLY A 75 21.93 -14.48 -0.57
CA GLY A 75 21.21 -15.61 0.03
C GLY A 75 20.26 -15.22 1.18
N VAL A 76 19.96 -13.92 1.34
CA VAL A 76 18.96 -13.44 2.29
C VAL A 76 17.63 -13.39 1.55
N GLY A 77 16.71 -14.29 1.89
CA GLY A 77 15.38 -14.32 1.27
C GLY A 77 14.60 -13.05 1.59
N PRO A 78 14.17 -12.26 0.59
CA PRO A 78 13.22 -11.18 0.83
C PRO A 78 11.91 -11.74 1.38
N ASP A 79 11.40 -11.13 2.44
CA ASP A 79 10.09 -11.47 2.99
C ASP A 79 9.00 -10.56 2.42
N VAL A 80 7.75 -10.77 2.86
CA VAL A 80 6.59 -9.96 2.44
C VAL A 80 6.84 -8.49 2.75
N VAL A 81 7.43 -8.16 3.91
CA VAL A 81 7.69 -6.77 4.32
C VAL A 81 8.64 -6.07 3.34
N ALA A 82 9.71 -6.72 2.91
CA ALA A 82 10.66 -6.18 1.93
C ALA A 82 9.97 -5.90 0.58
N TYR A 83 9.13 -6.81 0.10
CA TYR A 83 8.37 -6.62 -1.13
C TYR A 83 7.31 -5.52 -0.98
N SER A 84 6.51 -5.52 0.08
CA SER A 84 5.47 -4.51 0.35
C SER A 84 6.05 -3.10 0.40
N ALA A 85 7.19 -2.93 1.07
CA ALA A 85 7.89 -1.64 1.13
C ALA A 85 8.43 -1.20 -0.24
N ALA A 86 9.00 -2.12 -1.04
CA ALA A 86 9.47 -1.79 -2.39
C ALA A 86 8.33 -1.47 -3.36
N ILE A 87 7.20 -2.18 -3.27
CA ILE A 87 5.98 -1.89 -4.06
C ILE A 87 5.44 -0.50 -3.67
N SER A 88 5.38 -0.19 -2.38
CA SER A 88 4.97 1.12 -1.87
C SER A 88 5.92 2.25 -2.31
N ALA A 89 7.22 1.97 -2.41
CA ALA A 89 8.19 2.92 -2.97
C ALA A 89 7.91 3.22 -4.45
N CYS A 90 7.55 2.18 -5.23
CA CYS A 90 7.17 2.32 -6.63
C CYS A 90 5.85 3.10 -6.78
N GLU A 91 4.85 2.81 -5.95
CA GLU A 91 3.56 3.49 -5.88
C GLU A 91 3.73 5.00 -5.67
N LYS A 92 4.48 5.41 -4.64
CA LYS A 92 4.76 6.83 -4.33
C LYS A 92 5.47 7.59 -5.46
N CYS A 93 6.16 6.87 -6.34
CA CYS A 93 6.88 7.46 -7.47
C CYS A 93 6.14 7.29 -8.81
N GLY A 94 4.93 6.71 -8.82
CA GLY A 94 4.16 6.47 -10.04
C GLY A 94 4.67 5.33 -10.93
N ASN A 95 5.59 4.49 -10.44
CA ASN A 95 6.20 3.39 -11.21
C ASN A 95 5.35 2.11 -11.14
N TRP A 96 4.16 2.15 -11.72
CA TRP A 96 3.19 1.05 -11.67
C TRP A 96 3.69 -0.25 -12.33
N GLU A 97 4.50 -0.15 -13.38
CA GLU A 97 5.09 -1.32 -14.06
C GLU A 97 5.94 -2.14 -13.09
N TRP A 98 6.83 -1.47 -12.35
CA TRP A 98 7.68 -2.09 -11.36
C TRP A 98 6.89 -2.62 -10.17
N ALA A 99 5.85 -1.90 -9.72
CA ALA A 99 4.94 -2.40 -8.68
C ALA A 99 4.32 -3.76 -9.06
N LEU A 100 3.84 -3.92 -10.30
CA LEU A 100 3.28 -5.19 -10.79
C LEU A 100 4.33 -6.28 -11.00
N VAL A 101 5.54 -5.92 -11.44
CA VAL A 101 6.65 -6.88 -11.54
C VAL A 101 7.01 -7.42 -10.16
N LEU A 102 7.14 -6.56 -9.15
CA LEU A 102 7.42 -6.95 -7.78
C LEU A 102 6.30 -7.80 -7.18
N LEU A 103 5.03 -7.44 -7.42
CA LEU A 103 3.89 -8.22 -6.95
C LEU A 103 3.90 -9.66 -7.50
N ARG A 104 4.19 -9.82 -8.80
CA ARG A 104 4.37 -11.14 -9.41
C ARG A 104 5.58 -11.90 -8.86
N GLN A 105 6.69 -11.21 -8.60
CA GLN A 105 7.85 -11.84 -7.96
C GLN A 105 7.53 -12.36 -6.56
N LEU A 106 6.76 -11.60 -5.78
CA LEU A 106 6.28 -12.01 -4.47
C LEU A 106 5.41 -13.29 -4.57
N GLN A 107 4.48 -13.34 -5.52
CA GLN A 107 3.66 -14.54 -5.78
C GLN A 107 4.49 -15.76 -6.19
N VAL A 108 5.43 -15.60 -7.13
CA VAL A 108 6.31 -16.70 -7.59
C VAL A 108 7.23 -17.17 -6.49
N SER A 109 7.57 -16.31 -5.52
CA SER A 109 8.35 -16.68 -4.34
C SER A 109 7.54 -17.52 -3.33
N GLY A 110 6.26 -17.79 -3.59
CA GLY A 110 5.37 -18.54 -2.69
C GLY A 110 4.99 -17.77 -1.43
N LEU A 111 5.21 -16.45 -1.41
CA LEU A 111 4.85 -15.58 -0.31
C LEU A 111 3.42 -15.08 -0.47
N GLU A 112 2.64 -15.13 0.60
CA GLU A 112 1.33 -14.52 0.63
C GLU A 112 1.48 -13.00 0.66
N TRP A 113 0.93 -12.32 -0.33
CA TRP A 113 0.74 -10.88 -0.27
C TRP A 113 -0.07 -10.46 0.94
N ASP A 114 0.35 -9.36 1.56
CA ASP A 114 -0.46 -8.66 2.54
C ASP A 114 -1.35 -7.60 1.85
N ALA A 115 -2.30 -7.04 2.61
CA ALA A 115 -3.13 -5.96 2.13
C ALA A 115 -2.30 -4.72 1.72
N ILE A 116 -1.10 -4.54 2.27
CA ILE A 116 -0.24 -3.39 1.98
C ILE A 116 0.30 -3.46 0.54
N ALA A 117 0.92 -4.58 0.16
CA ALA A 117 1.42 -4.83 -1.18
C ALA A 117 0.31 -4.76 -2.24
N GLY A 118 -0.84 -5.37 -1.96
CA GLY A 118 -2.01 -5.33 -2.84
C GLY A 118 -2.53 -3.91 -3.06
N ASN A 119 -2.77 -3.17 -1.97
CA ASN A 119 -3.28 -1.79 -2.05
C ASN A 119 -2.29 -0.84 -2.73
N ALA A 120 -1.00 -0.97 -2.45
CA ALA A 120 0.04 -0.19 -3.11
C ALA A 120 0.09 -0.48 -4.63
N ALA A 121 -0.03 -1.74 -5.05
CA ALA A 121 -0.08 -2.10 -6.47
C ALA A 121 -1.34 -1.56 -7.17
N ILE A 122 -2.52 -1.65 -6.52
CA ILE A 122 -3.80 -1.09 -7.03
C ILE A 122 -3.68 0.43 -7.21
N THR A 123 -3.14 1.11 -6.21
CA THR A 123 -2.96 2.58 -6.20
C THR A 123 -1.96 3.03 -7.24
N ALA A 124 -0.83 2.32 -7.37
CA ALA A 124 0.16 2.58 -8.42
C ALA A 124 -0.46 2.48 -9.81
N CYS A 125 -1.22 1.40 -10.09
CA CYS A 125 -1.93 1.24 -11.37
C CYS A 125 -2.94 2.37 -11.61
N GLY A 126 -3.67 2.79 -10.58
CA GLY A 126 -4.60 3.92 -10.66
C GLY A 126 -3.91 5.24 -11.02
N GLY A 127 -2.78 5.55 -10.37
CA GLY A 127 -1.96 6.72 -10.70
C GLY A 127 -1.36 6.66 -12.10
N GLY A 128 -1.09 5.46 -12.61
CA GLY A 128 -0.63 5.22 -13.99
C GLY A 128 -1.71 5.30 -15.07
N GLY A 129 -2.99 5.47 -14.70
CA GLY A 129 -4.13 5.42 -15.64
C GLY A 129 -4.54 4.01 -16.07
N GLU A 130 -3.97 2.99 -15.44
CA GLU A 130 -4.15 1.57 -15.76
C GLU A 130 -5.26 0.96 -14.90
N TRP A 131 -6.48 1.50 -14.99
CA TRP A 131 -7.62 1.08 -14.17
C TRP A 131 -7.96 -0.41 -14.35
N GLN A 132 -7.81 -0.97 -15.55
CA GLN A 132 -8.07 -2.40 -15.79
C GLN A 132 -7.12 -3.28 -14.98
N ARG A 133 -5.85 -2.90 -14.90
CA ARG A 133 -4.86 -3.63 -14.10
C ARG A 133 -5.11 -3.45 -12.61
N SER A 134 -5.53 -2.26 -12.18
CA SER A 134 -5.97 -1.99 -10.82
C SER A 134 -7.12 -2.93 -10.39
N LEU A 135 -8.15 -3.08 -11.23
CA LEU A 135 -9.25 -4.03 -11.00
C LEU A 135 -8.81 -5.49 -11.02
N ALA A 136 -7.90 -5.85 -11.94
CA ALA A 136 -7.38 -7.21 -12.02
C ALA A 136 -6.65 -7.62 -10.72
N VAL A 137 -5.84 -6.72 -10.16
CA VAL A 137 -5.15 -6.94 -8.87
C VAL A 137 -6.18 -7.08 -7.74
N LEU A 138 -7.20 -6.21 -7.68
CA LEU A 138 -8.26 -6.33 -6.68
C LEU A 138 -9.01 -7.67 -6.75
N ALA A 139 -9.35 -8.12 -7.97
CA ALA A 139 -10.03 -9.39 -8.21
C ALA A 139 -9.14 -10.59 -7.86
N GLU A 140 -7.83 -10.46 -8.02
CA GLU A 140 -6.87 -11.46 -7.59
C GLU A 140 -6.75 -11.50 -6.05
N MET A 141 -6.78 -10.35 -5.37
CA MET A 141 -6.76 -10.27 -3.90
C MET A 141 -7.95 -11.00 -3.29
N GLY A 142 -9.14 -10.80 -3.86
CA GLY A 142 -10.34 -11.53 -3.44
C GLY A 142 -10.26 -13.04 -3.67
N ARG A 143 -9.53 -13.51 -4.70
CA ARG A 143 -9.31 -14.95 -4.96
C ARG A 143 -8.35 -15.61 -3.99
N CYS A 144 -7.43 -14.83 -3.42
CA CYS A 144 -6.49 -15.32 -2.41
C CYS A 144 -7.04 -15.27 -0.97
N SER A 145 -8.36 -15.13 -0.82
CA SER A 145 -9.03 -15.03 0.49
C SER A 145 -8.52 -13.89 1.37
N LEU A 146 -7.91 -12.85 0.79
CA LEU A 146 -7.58 -11.63 1.52
C LEU A 146 -8.87 -10.86 1.77
N GLU A 147 -9.09 -10.47 3.03
CA GLU A 147 -10.20 -9.59 3.38
C GLU A 147 -9.98 -8.22 2.71
N LEU A 148 -10.72 -7.97 1.64
CA LEU A 148 -10.71 -6.69 0.95
C LEU A 148 -11.32 -5.62 1.85
N GLY A 149 -10.46 -4.85 2.54
CA GLY A 149 -10.88 -3.71 3.32
C GLY A 149 -11.27 -2.50 2.47
N ALA A 150 -11.85 -1.47 3.10
CA ALA A 150 -12.25 -0.22 2.46
C ALA A 150 -11.10 0.44 1.66
N VAL A 151 -9.85 0.32 2.12
CA VAL A 151 -8.67 0.86 1.43
C VAL A 151 -8.50 0.27 0.02
N SER A 152 -8.66 -1.04 -0.13
CA SER A 152 -8.51 -1.75 -1.42
C SER A 152 -9.58 -1.32 -2.42
N TRP A 153 -10.84 -1.25 -1.96
CA TRP A 153 -11.96 -0.77 -2.77
C TRP A 153 -11.80 0.69 -3.16
N ASN A 154 -11.40 1.55 -2.22
CA ASN A 154 -11.19 2.98 -2.46
C ASN A 154 -10.07 3.22 -3.46
N ALA A 155 -8.98 2.46 -3.39
CA ALA A 155 -7.88 2.56 -4.34
C ALA A 155 -8.32 2.20 -5.77
N ALA A 156 -9.08 1.11 -5.92
CA ALA A 156 -9.62 0.68 -7.21
C ALA A 156 -10.70 1.65 -7.75
N LEU A 157 -11.59 2.15 -6.89
CA LEU A 157 -12.56 3.19 -7.23
C LEU A 157 -11.86 4.48 -7.66
N GLY A 158 -10.79 4.86 -6.97
CA GLY A 158 -9.93 5.98 -7.31
C GLY A 158 -9.32 5.83 -8.71
N ALA A 159 -8.81 4.64 -9.05
CA ALA A 159 -8.29 4.34 -10.39
C ALA A 159 -9.36 4.53 -11.49
N CYS A 160 -10.58 4.04 -11.26
CA CYS A 160 -11.72 4.25 -12.17
C CYS A 160 -12.11 5.73 -12.27
N GLY A 161 -12.06 6.47 -11.16
CA GLY A 161 -12.33 7.91 -11.10
C GLY A 161 -11.33 8.73 -11.92
N LEU A 162 -10.03 8.47 -11.74
CA LEU A 162 -8.96 9.12 -12.49
C LEU A 162 -9.04 8.82 -14.00
N SER A 163 -9.43 7.59 -14.34
CA SER A 163 -9.57 7.14 -15.73
C SER A 163 -10.92 7.49 -16.37
N ARG A 164 -11.79 8.22 -15.65
CA ARG A 164 -13.13 8.65 -16.09
C ARG A 164 -14.07 7.49 -16.47
N GLN A 165 -13.83 6.31 -15.89
CA GLN A 165 -14.60 5.10 -16.15
C GLN A 165 -15.76 4.97 -15.17
N TRP A 166 -16.79 5.78 -15.40
CA TRP A 166 -17.93 5.87 -14.49
C TRP A 166 -18.78 4.60 -14.40
N THR A 167 -18.87 3.80 -15.47
CA THR A 167 -19.64 2.53 -15.46
C THR A 167 -19.03 1.56 -14.46
N TRP A 168 -17.73 1.33 -14.58
CA TRP A 168 -16.96 0.48 -13.68
C TRP A 168 -16.92 1.04 -12.27
N ALA A 169 -16.82 2.37 -12.11
CA ALA A 169 -16.86 2.98 -10.78
C ALA A 169 -18.19 2.72 -10.04
N VAL A 170 -19.33 2.75 -10.74
CA VAL A 170 -20.65 2.46 -10.15
C VAL A 170 -20.83 0.97 -9.86
N GLU A 171 -20.40 0.11 -10.79
CA GLU A 171 -20.44 -1.35 -10.59
C GLU A 171 -19.58 -1.77 -9.39
N LEU A 172 -18.36 -1.25 -9.32
CA LEU A 172 -17.42 -1.53 -8.23
C LEU A 172 -17.94 -1.02 -6.88
N LEU A 173 -18.63 0.12 -6.85
CA LEU A 173 -19.27 0.63 -5.63
C LEU A 173 -20.43 -0.29 -5.18
N ALA A 174 -21.16 -0.88 -6.12
CA ALA A 174 -22.20 -1.86 -5.80
C ALA A 174 -21.60 -3.18 -5.30
N GLU A 175 -20.47 -3.63 -5.87
CA GLU A 175 -19.73 -4.80 -5.38
C GLU A 175 -19.18 -4.59 -3.97
N MET A 176 -18.58 -3.43 -3.69
CA MET A 176 -18.11 -3.05 -2.35
C MET A 176 -19.22 -3.20 -1.30
N ARG A 177 -20.44 -2.73 -1.61
CA ARG A 177 -21.61 -2.89 -0.72
C ARG A 177 -22.02 -4.35 -0.54
N ARG A 178 -22.01 -5.15 -1.61
CA ARG A 178 -22.34 -6.59 -1.54
C ARG A 178 -21.33 -7.37 -0.72
N ALA A 179 -20.07 -6.96 -0.75
CA ALA A 179 -19.01 -7.50 0.10
C ALA A 179 -19.13 -7.05 1.58
N GLY A 180 -20.17 -6.30 1.95
CA GLY A 180 -20.39 -5.82 3.31
C GLY A 180 -19.50 -4.63 3.71
N CYS A 181 -18.77 -4.04 2.77
CA CYS A 181 -17.98 -2.83 3.00
C CYS A 181 -18.84 -1.59 2.76
N GLU A 182 -19.09 -0.82 3.81
CA GLU A 182 -19.82 0.45 3.70
C GLU A 182 -18.96 1.49 2.95
N PRO A 183 -19.47 2.09 1.86
CA PRO A 183 -18.75 3.14 1.16
C PRO A 183 -18.52 4.36 2.02
N ASP A 184 -17.29 4.82 2.07
CA ASP A 184 -16.93 6.06 2.76
C ASP A 184 -16.93 7.27 1.80
N LEU A 185 -16.55 8.43 2.33
CA LEU A 185 -16.47 9.66 1.56
C LEU A 185 -15.45 9.57 0.40
N VAL A 186 -14.41 8.75 0.53
CA VAL A 186 -13.37 8.58 -0.50
C VAL A 186 -13.95 7.78 -1.67
N ALA A 187 -14.62 6.67 -1.40
CA ALA A 187 -15.35 5.89 -2.40
C ALA A 187 -16.35 6.76 -3.17
N LEU A 188 -17.18 7.52 -2.44
CA LEU A 188 -18.21 8.37 -3.04
C LEU A 188 -17.59 9.51 -3.87
N ALA A 189 -16.52 10.15 -3.39
CA ALA A 189 -15.81 11.19 -4.13
C ALA A 189 -15.20 10.65 -5.43
N ALA A 190 -14.62 9.45 -5.43
CA ALA A 190 -14.06 8.82 -6.62
C ALA A 190 -15.13 8.55 -7.70
N VAL A 191 -16.30 8.04 -7.29
CA VAL A 191 -17.44 7.82 -8.20
C VAL A 191 -17.99 9.14 -8.73
N LEU A 192 -18.10 10.17 -7.89
CA LEU A 192 -18.50 11.51 -8.30
C LEU A 192 -17.52 12.12 -9.31
N ALA A 193 -16.22 11.94 -9.10
CA ALA A 193 -15.20 12.38 -10.05
C ALA A 193 -15.36 11.71 -11.41
N ALA A 194 -15.59 10.39 -11.43
CA ALA A 194 -15.85 9.63 -12.66
C ALA A 194 -17.09 10.16 -13.42
N LEU A 195 -18.18 10.43 -12.69
CA LEU A 195 -19.47 10.85 -13.26
C LEU A 195 -19.52 12.32 -13.65
N GLY A 196 -18.84 13.19 -12.90
CA GLY A 196 -18.65 14.59 -13.24
C GLY A 196 -17.94 14.76 -14.57
N ALA A 197 -16.93 13.93 -14.83
CA ALA A 197 -16.25 13.88 -16.12
C ALA A 197 -17.13 13.39 -17.28
N ALA A 198 -18.16 12.58 -16.98
CA ALA A 198 -19.08 12.03 -17.97
C ALA A 198 -20.34 12.90 -18.23
N ALA A 199 -20.48 14.06 -17.56
CA ALA A 199 -21.69 14.90 -17.56
C ALA A 199 -23.00 14.16 -17.21
N ARG A 200 -22.91 13.00 -16.55
CA ARG A 200 -24.05 12.12 -16.22
C ARG A 200 -24.23 12.04 -14.71
N ARG A 201 -25.10 12.89 -14.15
CA ARG A 201 -25.45 12.89 -12.71
C ARG A 201 -26.68 12.04 -12.37
N ALA A 202 -27.45 11.61 -13.36
CA ALA A 202 -28.71 10.87 -13.17
C ALA A 202 -28.58 9.52 -12.42
N PRO A 203 -27.53 8.69 -12.62
CA PRO A 203 -27.43 7.41 -11.91
C PRO A 203 -27.10 7.53 -10.41
N LEU A 204 -26.72 8.71 -9.92
CA LEU A 204 -26.29 8.92 -8.52
C LEU A 204 -27.43 9.13 -7.52
N LEU A 205 -28.57 9.67 -7.96
CA LEU A 205 -29.64 10.08 -7.04
C LEU A 205 -30.16 8.92 -6.17
N PRO A 206 -30.38 7.70 -6.70
CA PRO A 206 -30.79 6.56 -5.88
C PRO A 206 -29.67 6.09 -4.94
N LEU A 207 -28.41 6.10 -5.40
CA LEU A 207 -27.27 5.62 -4.63
C LEU A 207 -26.89 6.55 -3.47
N LEU A 208 -27.03 7.87 -3.65
CA LEU A 208 -26.76 8.88 -2.64
C LEU A 208 -27.89 9.00 -1.62
N ALA A 209 -29.16 8.87 -2.05
CA ALA A 209 -30.31 8.84 -1.16
C ALA A 209 -30.22 7.68 -0.16
N ASP A 210 -29.92 6.47 -0.67
CA ASP A 210 -29.74 5.27 0.15
C ASP A 210 -28.57 5.40 1.15
N THR A 211 -27.49 6.10 0.78
CA THR A 211 -26.37 6.37 1.72
C THR A 211 -26.68 7.46 2.73
N ALA A 212 -27.43 8.49 2.37
CA ALA A 212 -27.83 9.54 3.31
C ALA A 212 -28.77 8.95 4.37
N ASP A 213 -29.70 8.09 3.96
CA ASP A 213 -30.61 7.39 4.85
C ASP A 213 -29.87 6.44 5.79
N ARG A 214 -28.90 5.66 5.30
CA ARG A 214 -28.09 4.75 6.13
C ARG A 214 -27.08 5.45 7.03
N CYS A 215 -26.43 6.52 6.58
CA CYS A 215 -25.60 7.37 7.44
C CYS A 215 -26.44 8.03 8.54
N SER A 216 -27.66 8.47 8.23
CA SER A 216 -28.58 9.00 9.23
C SER A 216 -29.01 7.91 10.24
N ALA A 217 -29.20 6.68 9.78
CA ALA A 217 -29.53 5.52 10.62
C ALA A 217 -28.34 5.10 11.51
N SER A 218 -27.12 5.08 10.99
CA SER A 218 -25.91 4.71 11.75
C SER A 218 -25.53 5.78 12.78
N VAL A 219 -25.70 7.07 12.44
CA VAL A 219 -25.53 8.19 13.39
C VAL A 219 -26.62 8.16 14.48
N ARG A 220 -27.87 7.81 14.14
CA ARG A 220 -28.95 7.60 15.13
C ARG A 220 -28.66 6.39 16.04
N ALA A 221 -28.19 5.29 15.48
CA ALA A 221 -27.82 4.09 16.26
C ALA A 221 -26.66 4.38 17.23
N ARG A 222 -25.64 5.13 16.80
CA ARG A 222 -24.54 5.56 17.69
C ARG A 222 -24.99 6.53 18.79
N ARG A 223 -25.98 7.39 18.52
CA ARG A 223 -26.58 8.27 19.54
C ARG A 223 -27.46 7.50 20.56
N GLN A 224 -28.09 6.41 20.16
CA GLN A 224 -28.91 5.57 21.05
C GLN A 224 -28.09 4.63 21.94
N LEU A 225 -26.87 4.25 21.51
CA LEU A 225 -26.00 3.34 22.26
C LEU A 225 -25.15 4.00 23.36
N GLY A 226 -25.22 5.32 23.54
CA GLY A 226 -24.73 5.99 24.74
C GLY A 226 -23.28 5.69 25.15
N THR A 227 -22.39 5.37 24.23
CA THR A 227 -20.96 5.20 24.56
C THR A 227 -20.33 6.59 24.73
N PRO A 228 -19.91 6.99 25.94
CA PRO A 228 -19.18 8.23 26.13
C PRO A 228 -17.83 8.14 25.41
N VAL A 229 -17.50 9.20 24.68
CA VAL A 229 -16.17 9.40 24.11
C VAL A 229 -15.20 9.61 25.28
N LEU A 230 -14.27 8.68 25.47
CA LEU A 230 -13.00 8.91 26.18
C LEU A 230 -11.89 8.97 25.13
#